data_AF-A0A9W6D075-F1
#
_entry.id   AF-A0A9W6D075-F1
#
_cell.length_a   1.000
_cell.length_b   1.000
_cell.length_c   1.000
_cell.angle_alpha   90.00
_cell.angle_beta   90.00
_cell.angle_gamma   90.00
#
_symmetry.space_group_name_H-M   'P 1'
#
loop_
_entity.id
_entity.type
_entity.pdbx_description
1 polymer ?
#
loop_
_entity_poly.entity_id
_entity_poly.type
_entity_poly.pdbx_seq_one_letter_code
_entity_poly.pdbx_strand_id
1 'polypeptide(L)' 'MEHKQLRCEDCGWVGNAFELVRVNFTMGDPQPCCPNCGGDRIGEFELPSSQDI' A
#
# COMPACT_ATOMS: atom_id res chain seq x y z
N MET A 1 11.33 -9.38 -11.59
CA MET A 1 10.00 -9.03 -11.07
C MET A 1 10.25 -7.96 -10.03
N GLU A 2 9.80 -6.73 -10.25
CA GLU A 2 10.01 -5.62 -9.31
C GLU A 2 9.08 -5.84 -8.11
N HIS A 3 9.65 -5.96 -6.92
CA HIS A 3 8.88 -6.09 -5.68
C HIS A 3 8.46 -4.68 -5.24
N LYS A 4 7.42 -4.12 -5.88
CA LYS A 4 6.79 -2.89 -5.40
C LYS A 4 6.19 -3.13 -4.02
N GLN A 5 6.80 -2.55 -2.99
CA GLN A 5 6.21 -2.54 -1.66
C GLN A 5 5.36 -1.29 -1.47
N LEU A 6 4.30 -1.43 -0.71
CA LEU A 6 3.39 -0.38 -0.33
C LEU A 6 3.52 -0.14 1.16
N ARG A 7 3.44 1.13 1.56
CA ARG A 7 3.44 1.53 2.96
C ARG A 7 2.23 2.41 3.26
N CYS A 8 1.52 2.09 4.33
CA CYS A 8 0.48 2.96 4.88
C CYS A 8 1.13 4.09 5.69
N GLU A 9 0.79 5.34 5.37
CA GLU A 9 1.30 6.52 6.09
C GLU A 9 0.68 6.66 7.48
N ASP A 10 -0.53 6.15 7.69
CA ASP A 10 -1.27 6.31 8.95
C ASP A 10 -0.76 5.38 10.07
N CYS A 11 -0.45 4.13 9.73
CA CYS A 11 -0.06 3.11 10.72
C CYS A 11 1.28 2.43 10.45
N GLY A 12 1.94 2.75 9.32
CA GLY A 12 3.22 2.16 8.96
C GLY A 12 3.15 0.70 8.47
N TRP A 13 1.96 0.15 8.22
CA TRP A 13 1.82 -1.16 7.58
C TRP A 13 2.61 -1.21 6.27
N VAL A 14 3.33 -2.31 6.03
CA VAL A 14 4.07 -2.57 4.79
C VAL A 14 3.56 -3.86 4.18
N GLY A 15 3.25 -3.84 2.89
CA GLY A 15 2.78 -5.00 2.15
C GLY A 15 2.83 -4.77 0.64
N ASN A 16 2.00 -5.50 -0.10
CA ASN A 16 1.90 -5.36 -1.56
C ASN A 16 0.48 -4.98 -2.02
N ALA A 17 0.33 -4.67 -3.30
CA ALA A 17 -0.95 -4.23 -3.87
C ALA A 17 -2.07 -5.29 -3.80
N PHE A 18 -1.73 -6.58 -3.71
CA PHE A 18 -2.70 -7.67 -3.56
C PHE A 18 -3.24 -7.79 -2.13
N GLU A 19 -2.54 -7.23 -1.14
CA GLU A 19 -2.96 -7.24 0.27
C GLU A 19 -3.83 -6.04 0.64
N LEU A 20 -3.95 -5.05 -0.25
CA LEU A 20 -4.84 -3.90 -0.04
C LEU A 20 -6.31 -4.31 -0.08
N VAL A 21 -7.09 -3.77 0.85
CA VAL A 21 -8.55 -3.96 0.86
C VAL A 21 -9.19 -2.92 -0.05
N ARG A 22 -10.11 -3.34 -0.91
CA ARG A 22 -10.90 -2.42 -1.75
C ARG A 22 -12.21 -2.09 -1.05
N VAL A 23 -12.38 -0.82 -0.68
CA VAL A 23 -13.65 -0.33 -0.12
C VAL A 23 -14.45 0.36 -1.22
N ASN A 24 -15.73 -0.01 -1.32
CA ASN A 24 -16.64 0.55 -2.32
C ASN A 24 -17.42 1.68 -1.65
N PHE A 25 -17.01 2.93 -1.84
CA PHE A 25 -17.83 4.08 -1.46
C PHE A 25 -18.93 4.23 -2.51
N THR A 26 -20.18 4.40 -2.08
CA THR A 26 -21.42 4.17 -2.83
C THR A 26 -21.62 5.00 -4.12
N MET A 27 -20.65 5.76 -4.60
CA MET A 27 -20.70 6.49 -5.88
C MET A 27 -19.33 6.63 -6.59
N GLY A 28 -18.28 5.90 -6.21
CA GLY A 28 -16.94 6.04 -6.81
C GLY A 28 -16.22 4.71 -7.06
N ASP A 29 -15.15 4.76 -7.85
CA ASP A 29 -14.27 3.61 -8.06
C ASP A 29 -13.69 3.14 -6.71
N PRO A 30 -13.67 1.82 -6.45
CA PRO A 30 -13.19 1.29 -5.19
C PRO A 30 -11.73 1.67 -4.96
N GLN A 31 -11.48 2.40 -3.88
CA GLN A 31 -10.13 2.84 -3.51
C GLN A 31 -9.43 1.77 -2.67
N PRO A 32 -8.11 1.57 -2.87
CA PRO A 32 -7.32 0.72 -2.02
C PRO A 32 -7.12 1.34 -0.63
N CYS A 33 -7.33 0.55 0.41
CA CYS A 33 -7.13 0.91 1.81
C CYS A 33 -6.19 -0.06 2.51
N CYS A 34 -5.52 0.44 3.53
CA CYS A 34 -4.66 -0.32 4.42
C CYS A 34 -5.49 -1.39 5.15
N PRO A 35 -5.11 -2.68 5.06
CA PRO A 35 -5.82 -3.75 5.76
C PRO A 35 -5.75 -3.63 7.29
N ASN A 36 -4.75 -2.93 7.82
CA ASN A 36 -4.51 -2.83 9.26
C ASN A 36 -5.34 -1.72 9.93
N CYS A 37 -5.42 -0.54 9.31
CA CYS A 37 -6.07 0.64 9.90
C CYS A 37 -7.25 1.20 9.08
N GLY A 38 -7.47 0.69 7.86
CA GLY A 38 -8.48 1.21 6.94
C GLY A 38 -8.11 2.54 6.26
N GLY A 39 -6.94 3.11 6.55
CA GLY A 39 -6.47 4.36 5.93
C GLY A 39 -6.21 4.20 4.44
N ASP A 40 -6.49 5.25 3.66
CA ASP A 40 -6.33 5.31 2.20
C ASP A 40 -4.99 5.94 1.78
N ARG A 41 -4.20 6.43 2.73
CA ARG A 41 -2.88 7.03 2.49
C ARG A 41 -1.82 5.95 2.30
N ILE A 42 -1.75 5.41 1.09
CA ILE A 42 -0.81 4.34 0.70
C ILE A 42 0.25 4.89 -0.26
N GLY A 43 1.51 4.87 0.16
CA GLY A 43 2.65 5.22 -0.67
C GLY A 43 3.33 4.00 -1.28
N GLU A 44 3.80 4.10 -2.53
CA GLU A 44 4.74 3.14 -3.11
C GLU A 44 6.13 3.39 -2.53
N PHE A 45 6.72 2.38 -1.91
CA PHE A 45 8.11 2.41 -1.47
C PHE A 45 8.88 1.33 -2.23
N GLU A 46 9.76 1.76 -3.11
CA GLU A 46 10.80 0.89 -3.62
C GLU A 46 11.81 0.75 -2.48
N LEU A 47 11.94 -0.45 -1.91
CA LEU A 47 13.11 -0.71 -1.08
C LEU A 47 14.34 -0.39 -1.95
N PRO A 48 15.27 0.46 -1.48
CA PRO A 48 16.54 0.58 -2.17
C PRO A 48 17.11 -0.83 -2.24
N SER A 49 17.27 -1.36 -3.46
CA SER A 49 17.97 -2.61 -3.68
C SER A 49 19.34 -2.42 -3.07
N SER A 50 19.58 -2.98 -1.89
CA SER A 50 20.88 -2.93 -1.22
C SER A 50 21.91 -3.69 -2.05
N GLN A 51 22.50 -3.06 -3.07
CA GLN A 51 23.74 -3.48 -3.73
C GLN A 51 24.46 -2.25 -4.31
N ASP A 52 25.04 -1.42 -3.44
CA ASP A 52 26.20 -0.57 -3.75
C ASP A 52 26.84 -0.11 -2.43
N ILE A 53 27.39 -1.06 -1.65
CA ILE A 53 28.48 -0.83 -0.68
C ILE A 53 29.42 -2.04 -0.75
#